data_AF-A0A9D6G162-F1
#
_entry.id   AF-A0A9D6G162-F1
#
_cell.length_a   1.000
_cell.length_b   1.000
_cell.length_c   1.000
_cell.angle_alpha   90.00
_cell.angle_beta   90.00
_cell.angle_gamma   90.00
#
_symmetry.space_group_name_H-M   'P 1'
#
loop_
_entity.id
_entity.type
_entity.pdbx_description
1 polymer ?
#
loop_
_entity_poly.entity_id
_entity_poly.type
_entity_poly.pdbx_seq_one_letter_code
_entity_poly.pdbx_strand_id
1 'polypeptide(L)'
;MATSRRHLDSPRDLGDCIRAVRVAAGLPQDEAAELCGVSVPFLNRLERGKPSVQLDSVLKVCQGLGIGLELVPPEPLAENAPTSLKRGRKAGAGR
;
A
#
# COMPACT_ATOMS: atom_id res chain seq x y z
N MET A 1 -11.14 -11.39 -14.05
CA MET A 1 -11.08 -11.39 -12.57
C MET A 1 -11.77 -10.12 -12.10
N ALA A 2 -12.81 -10.20 -11.27
CA ALA A 2 -13.53 -9.02 -10.80
C ALA A 2 -12.71 -8.31 -9.72
N THR A 3 -12.25 -7.08 -9.98
CA THR A 3 -11.58 -6.25 -8.98
C THR A 3 -12.63 -5.70 -8.03
N SER A 4 -12.75 -6.29 -6.84
CA SER A 4 -13.67 -5.80 -5.80
C SER A 4 -13.01 -4.68 -5.02
N ARG A 5 -13.55 -3.46 -5.11
CA ARG A 5 -13.10 -2.32 -4.28
C ARG A 5 -13.48 -2.58 -2.82
N ARG A 6 -12.53 -2.37 -1.90
CA ARG A 6 -12.79 -2.35 -0.46
C ARG A 6 -12.63 -0.94 0.08
N HIS A 7 -13.56 -0.54 0.95
CA HIS A 7 -13.39 0.63 1.79
C HIS A 7 -12.49 0.28 2.99
N LEU A 8 -11.62 1.19 3.41
CA LEU A 8 -10.71 1.00 4.52
C LEU A 8 -10.98 2.10 5.55
N ASP A 9 -11.54 1.74 6.70
CA ASP A 9 -11.86 2.68 7.79
C ASP A 9 -10.80 2.66 8.90
N SER A 10 -9.94 1.63 8.90
CA SER A 10 -8.94 1.41 9.93
C SER A 10 -7.66 0.77 9.38
N PRO A 11 -6.53 0.85 10.11
CA PRO A 11 -5.32 0.09 9.79
C PRO A 11 -5.56 -1.43 9.76
N ARG A 12 -6.57 -1.93 10.48
CA ARG A 12 -6.90 -3.35 10.50
C ARG A 12 -7.47 -3.82 9.17
N ASP A 13 -8.33 -3.03 8.53
CA ASP A 13 -8.91 -3.35 7.23
C ASP A 13 -7.82 -3.51 6.16
N LEU A 14 -6.82 -2.62 6.22
CA LEU A 14 -5.65 -2.70 5.34
C LEU A 14 -4.84 -3.98 5.60
N GLY A 15 -4.56 -4.28 6.87
CA GLY A 15 -3.82 -5.48 7.27
C GLY A 15 -4.51 -6.78 6.84
N ASP A 16 -5.84 -6.84 7.00
CA ASP A 16 -6.65 -8.00 6.58
C ASP A 16 -6.66 -8.16 5.06
N CYS A 17 -6.73 -7.06 4.30
CA CYS A 17 -6.65 -7.09 2.84
C CYS A 17 -5.29 -7.65 2.37
N ILE A 18 -4.19 -7.14 2.92
CA ILE A 18 -2.83 -7.59 2.62
C ILE A 18 -2.65 -9.08 2.94
N ARG A 19 -3.10 -9.49 4.14
CA ARG A 19 -3.04 -10.89 4.57
C ARG A 19 -3.84 -11.80 3.65
N ALA A 20 -5.06 -11.40 3.26
CA ALA A 20 -5.91 -12.19 2.38
C ALA A 20 -5.25 -12.42 1.02
N VAL A 21 -4.65 -11.38 0.42
CA VAL A 21 -3.93 -11.49 -0.85
C VAL A 21 -2.71 -12.41 -0.71
N ARG A 22 -1.90 -12.23 0.35
CA ARG A 22 -0.75 -13.10 0.60
C ARG A 22 -1.16 -14.58 0.73
N VAL A 23 -2.17 -14.87 1.54
CA VAL A 23 -2.65 -16.25 1.77
C VAL A 23 -3.23 -16.84 0.49
N ALA A 24 -3.98 -16.08 -0.29
CA ALA A 24 -4.49 -16.52 -1.58
C ALA A 24 -3.38 -16.83 -2.59
N ALA A 25 -2.24 -16.15 -2.50
CA ALA A 25 -1.05 -16.43 -3.28
C ALA A 25 -0.22 -17.63 -2.76
N GLY A 26 -0.62 -18.25 -1.65
CA GLY A 26 0.10 -19.38 -1.06
C GLY A 26 1.44 -19.01 -0.41
N LEU A 27 1.70 -17.72 -0.19
CA LEU A 27 2.99 -17.25 0.30
C LEU A 27 3.07 -17.29 1.84
N PRO A 28 4.07 -17.96 2.42
CA PRO A 28 4.39 -17.77 3.83
C PRO A 28 4.94 -16.35 4.06
N GLN A 29 4.97 -15.95 5.32
CA GLN A 29 5.16 -14.55 5.68
C GLN A 29 6.62 -14.08 5.51
N ASP A 30 7.57 -15.00 5.62
CA ASP A 30 8.98 -14.79 5.32
C ASP A 30 9.22 -14.59 3.83
N GLU A 31 8.70 -15.47 2.97
CA GLU A 31 8.81 -15.34 1.51
C GLU A 31 8.14 -14.06 1.00
N ALA A 32 6.95 -13.73 1.52
CA ALA A 32 6.27 -12.49 1.16
C ALA A 32 7.04 -11.24 1.61
N ALA A 33 7.68 -11.28 2.78
CA ALA A 33 8.49 -10.17 3.26
C ALA A 33 9.73 -9.98 2.39
N GLU A 34 10.40 -11.05 2.00
CA GLU A 34 11.52 -11.03 1.05
C GLU A 34 11.10 -10.47 -0.30
N LEU A 35 10.02 -10.98 -0.88
CA LEU A 35 9.44 -10.51 -2.14
C LEU A 35 9.14 -9.00 -2.12
N CYS A 36 8.64 -8.50 -0.99
CA CYS A 36 8.28 -7.10 -0.82
C CYS A 36 9.46 -6.20 -0.39
N GLY A 37 10.63 -6.77 -0.11
CA GLY A 37 11.80 -6.03 0.38
C GLY A 37 11.58 -5.41 1.77
N VAL A 38 10.89 -6.10 2.67
CA VAL A 38 10.62 -5.68 4.06
C VAL A 38 11.01 -6.77 5.05
N SER A 39 11.07 -6.45 6.34
CA SER A 39 11.34 -7.46 7.38
C SER A 39 10.09 -8.26 7.74
N VAL A 40 10.25 -9.54 8.08
CA VAL A 40 9.14 -10.40 8.55
C VAL A 40 8.38 -9.79 9.75
N PRO A 41 9.07 -9.20 10.76
CA PRO A 41 8.37 -8.51 11.86
C PRO A 41 7.61 -7.26 11.42
N PHE A 42 8.06 -6.57 10.37
CA PHE A 42 7.29 -5.49 9.78
C PHE A 42 6.00 -6.02 9.14
N LEU A 43 6.11 -7.03 8.25
CA LEU A 43 4.93 -7.61 7.60
C LEU A 43 3.93 -8.17 8.63
N ASN A 44 4.41 -8.77 9.73
CA ASN A 44 3.56 -9.23 10.83
C ASN A 44 2.77 -8.09 11.46
N ARG A 45 3.44 -6.99 11.81
CA ARG A 45 2.79 -5.82 12.40
C ARG A 45 1.79 -5.19 11.44
N LEU A 46 2.13 -5.14 10.15
CA LEU A 46 1.27 -4.62 9.10
C LEU A 46 -0.01 -5.45 8.96
N GLU A 47 0.09 -6.77 8.82
CA GLU A 47 -1.08 -7.67 8.72
C GLU A 47 -1.97 -7.63 9.97
N ARG A 48 -1.39 -7.32 11.13
CA ARG A 48 -2.13 -7.14 12.39
C ARG A 48 -2.75 -5.74 12.54
N GLY A 49 -2.57 -4.85 11.56
CA GLY A 49 -3.10 -3.50 11.57
C GLY A 49 -2.42 -2.57 12.59
N LYS A 50 -1.11 -2.72 12.82
CA LYS A 50 -0.36 -1.80 13.70
C LYS A 50 -0.50 -0.36 13.16
N PRO A 51 -1.05 0.59 13.95
CA PRO A 51 -1.34 1.95 13.43
C PRO A 51 -0.11 2.75 13.02
N SER A 52 1.07 2.41 13.54
CA SER A 52 2.30 3.19 13.40
C SER A 52 3.32 2.53 12.45
N VAL A 53 2.84 1.97 11.34
CA VAL A 53 3.71 1.46 10.27
C VAL A 53 4.12 2.59 9.32
N GLN A 54 5.31 2.49 8.73
CA GLN A 54 5.76 3.49 7.77
C GLN A 54 5.04 3.29 6.43
N LEU A 55 4.45 4.36 5.91
CA LEU A 55 3.62 4.34 4.70
C LEU A 55 4.40 3.87 3.46
N ASP A 56 5.67 4.28 3.32
CA ASP A 56 6.54 3.85 2.22
C ASP A 56 6.68 2.32 2.15
N SER A 57 6.80 1.67 3.31
CA SER A 57 6.93 0.24 3.46
C SER A 57 5.61 -0.49 3.22
N VAL A 58 4.48 0.14 3.58
CA VAL A 58 3.14 -0.33 3.20
C VAL A 58 2.99 -0.35 1.68
N LEU A 59 3.37 0.74 1.00
CA LEU A 59 3.29 0.84 -0.46
C LEU A 59 4.18 -0.20 -1.16
N LYS A 60 5.37 -0.48 -0.63
CA LYS A 60 6.24 -1.58 -1.10
C LYS A 60 5.56 -2.94 -1.00
N VAL A 61 4.92 -3.24 0.13
CA VAL A 61 4.18 -4.50 0.31
C VAL A 61 3.02 -4.59 -0.66
N CYS A 62 2.23 -3.52 -0.82
CA CYS A 62 1.16 -3.50 -1.80
C CYS A 62 1.67 -3.76 -3.21
N GLN A 63 2.77 -3.10 -3.61
CA GLN A 63 3.38 -3.31 -4.92
C GLN A 63 3.90 -4.74 -5.10
N GLY A 64 4.60 -5.29 -4.11
CA GLY A 64 5.16 -6.65 -4.15
C GLY A 64 4.09 -7.73 -4.24
N LEU A 65 2.93 -7.51 -3.63
CA LEU A 65 1.78 -8.43 -3.68
C LEU A 65 0.80 -8.14 -4.83
N GLY A 66 1.08 -7.15 -5.68
CA GLY A 66 0.18 -6.77 -6.78
C GLY A 66 -1.13 -6.10 -6.33
N ILE A 67 -1.16 -5.51 -5.14
CA ILE A 67 -2.30 -4.77 -4.59
C ILE A 67 -2.28 -3.33 -5.11
N GLY A 68 -3.32 -2.93 -5.83
CA GLY A 68 -3.55 -1.54 -6.21
C GLY A 68 -4.11 -0.71 -5.05
N LEU A 69 -3.52 0.46 -4.79
CA LEU A 69 -4.06 1.47 -3.88
C LEU A 69 -4.61 2.64 -4.68
N GLU A 70 -5.91 2.89 -4.58
CA GLU A 70 -6.60 4.00 -5.24
C GLU A 70 -6.98 5.07 -4.22
N LEU A 71 -6.77 6.35 -4.57
CA LEU A 71 -7.27 7.48 -3.79
C LEU A 71 -8.53 8.02 -4.44
N VAL A 72 -9.62 8.07 -3.69
CA VAL A 72 -10.89 8.65 -4.13
C VAL A 72 -11.06 10.00 -3.42
N PRO A 73 -10.88 11.13 -4.12
CA PRO A 73 -11.12 12.44 -3.52
C PRO A 73 -12.62 12.64 -3.26
N PRO A 74 -13.01 13.37 -2.19
CA PRO A 74 -14.41 13.72 -1.98
C PRO A 74 -14.88 14.72 -3.05
N GLU A 75 -16.15 14.64 -3.46
CA GLU A 75 -16.76 15.67 -4.31
C GLU A 75 -16.97 16.97 -3.53
N PRO A 76 -16.80 18.17 -4.13
CA PRO A 76 -16.51 18.45 -5.54
C PRO A 76 -15.01 18.62 -5.87
N LEU A 77 -14.09 18.17 -5.00
CA LEU A 77 -12.64 18.31 -5.25
C LEU A 77 -12.18 17.55 -6.51
N ALA A 78 -12.89 16.48 -6.90
CA ALA A 78 -12.64 15.76 -8.15
C ALA A 78 -12.82 16.63 -9.41
N GLU A 79 -13.74 17.60 -9.41
CA GLU A 79 -14.05 18.46 -10.55
C GLU A 79 -13.03 19.60 -10.72
N ASN A 80 -12.41 20.04 -9.62
CA ASN A 80 -11.53 21.21 -9.59
C ASN A 80 -10.06 20.90 -9.26
N ALA A 81 -9.71 19.64 -9.00
CA ALA A 81 -8.33 19.26 -8.73
C ALA A 81 -7.49 19.28 -10.01
N PRO A 82 -6.30 19.92 -10.01
CA PRO A 82 -5.40 19.83 -11.14
C PRO A 82 -5.01 18.35 -11.35
N THR A 83 -5.48 17.75 -12.45
CA THR A 83 -5.24 16.35 -12.86
C THR A 83 -3.76 16.04 -13.12
N SER A 84 -2.87 17.01 -12.90
CA SER A 84 -1.44 16.90 -13.07
C SER A 84 -0.74 17.61 -11.92
N LEU A 85 -0.52 16.88 -10.82
CA LEU A 85 0.60 17.19 -9.93
C LEU A 85 1.87 17.02 -10.76
N LYS A 86 2.34 18.09 -11.41
CA LYS A 86 3.63 18.09 -12.12
C LYS A 86 4.66 17.55 -11.13
N ARG A 87 5.27 16.39 -11.44
CA ARG A 87 6.44 15.90 -10.70
C ARG A 87 7.40 17.09 -10.58
N GLY A 88 7.65 17.53 -9.35
CA GLY A 88 8.69 18.51 -9.07
C GLY A 88 9.96 18.00 -9.74
N ARG A 89 10.44 18.75 -10.74
CA ARG A 89 11.76 18.57 -11.34
C ARG A 89 12.73 18.53 -10.16
N LYS A 90 13.45 17.42 -9.94
CA LYS A 90 14.48 17.37 -8.90
C LYS A 90 15.41 18.56 -9.13
N ALA A 91 15.44 19.50 -8.18
CA ALA A 91 16.52 20.46 -8.09
C ALA A 91 17.79 19.64 -7.82
N GLY A 92 18.76 19.76 -8.72
CA GLY A 92 20.07 19.17 -8.53
C GLY A 92 20.72 19.70 -7.26
N ALA A 93 21.30 18.79 -6.50
CA ALA A 93 22.46 19.05 -5.65
C ALA A 93 23.39 17.85 -5.97
N GLY A 94 24.56 17.99 -6.57
CA GLY A 94 25.45 19.14 -6.59
C GLY A 94 26.62 18.85 -5.66
N ARG A 95 27.59 18.11 -6.22
CA ARG A 95 28.91 17.69 -5.70
C ARG A 95 28.93 16.48 -4.76
#